data_AF-A0A956XS10-F1
#
_entry.id   AF-A0A956XS10-F1
#
_cell.length_a   1.000
_cell.length_b   1.000
_cell.length_c   1.000
_cell.angle_alpha   90.00
_cell.angle_beta   90.00
_cell.angle_gamma   90.00
#
_symmetry.space_group_name_H-M   'P 1'
#
loop_
_entity.id
_entity.type
_entity.pdbx_description
1 polymer ?
#
loop_
_entity_poly.entity_id
_entity_poly.type
_entity_poly.pdbx_seq_one_letter_code
_entity_poly.pdbx_strand_id
1 'polypeptide(L)'
;EMADMLAERGIVGATFQAWHTDYELVWGQKAGQSTYIGAMPPHEVMHCPRCQQQAILDEDSAWRCSNCNLVVPCGTDGVIEVMRAK
;
A
#
# COMPACT_ATOMS: atom_id res chain seq x y z
N GLU A 1 2.77 3.38 -26.27
CA GLU A 1 3.47 2.54 -25.27
C GLU A 1 2.90 2.70 -23.87
N MET A 2 3.22 3.74 -23.09
CA MET A 2 2.69 3.87 -21.72
C MET A 2 1.26 4.42 -21.65
N ALA A 3 0.91 5.39 -22.50
CA ALA A 3 -0.45 5.91 -22.59
C ALA A 3 -1.47 4.82 -22.96
N ASP A 4 -1.10 3.94 -23.89
CA ASP A 4 -1.94 2.80 -24.29
C ASP A 4 -2.10 1.80 -23.15
N MET A 5 -1.01 1.45 -22.45
CA MET A 5 -1.06 0.57 -21.27
C MET A 5 -1.93 1.12 -20.15
N LEU A 6 -1.97 2.44 -19.97
CA LEU A 6 -2.83 3.12 -19.01
C LEU A 6 -4.30 3.07 -19.47
N ALA A 7 -4.56 3.33 -20.75
CA ALA A 7 -5.89 3.24 -21.35
C ALA A 7 -6.48 1.82 -21.26
N GLU A 8 -5.67 0.78 -21.53
CA GLU A 8 -6.05 -0.63 -21.36
C GLU A 8 -6.42 -0.97 -19.91
N ARG A 9 -5.81 -0.28 -18.95
CA ARG A 9 -6.15 -0.37 -17.52
C ARG A 9 -7.27 0.58 -17.12
N GLY A 10 -7.97 1.19 -18.07
CA GLY A 10 -9.10 2.09 -17.85
C GLY A 10 -8.71 3.42 -17.20
N ILE A 11 -7.45 3.84 -17.32
CA ILE A 11 -7.03 5.21 -16.96
C ILE A 11 -7.27 6.10 -18.19
N VAL A 12 -8.11 7.12 -18.03
CA VAL A 12 -8.50 8.07 -19.06
C VAL A 12 -7.93 9.45 -18.78
N GLY A 13 -7.74 10.25 -19.83
CA GLY A 13 -7.21 11.62 -19.69
C GLY A 13 -5.78 11.67 -19.15
N ALA A 14 -4.97 10.64 -19.41
CA ALA A 14 -3.60 10.58 -18.93
C ALA A 14 -2.78 11.76 -19.48
N THR A 15 -2.09 12.48 -18.60
CA THR A 15 -1.18 13.58 -18.92
C THR A 15 0.21 13.22 -18.45
N PHE A 16 1.21 13.59 -19.24
CA PHE A 16 2.62 13.29 -19.01
C PHE A 16 3.38 14.61 -18.91
N GLN A 17 4.21 14.75 -17.89
CA GLN A 17 5.09 15.90 -17.71
C GLN A 17 6.48 15.42 -17.37
N ALA A 18 7.47 15.86 -18.14
CA ALA A 18 8.87 15.69 -17.78
C ALA A 18 9.16 16.44 -16.47
N TRP A 19 9.62 15.72 -15.45
CA TRP A 19 9.88 16.28 -14.12
C TRP A 19 11.38 16.29 -13.77
N HIS A 20 12.15 15.36 -14.34
CA HIS A 20 13.62 15.36 -14.37
C HIS A 20 14.12 14.57 -15.60
N THR A 21 15.43 14.52 -15.85
CA THR A 21 16.03 13.90 -17.06
C THR A 21 15.55 12.47 -17.34
N ASP A 22 15.18 11.73 -16.29
CA ASP A 22 14.91 10.29 -16.38
C ASP A 22 13.49 9.91 -15.93
N TYR A 23 12.64 10.89 -15.56
CA TYR A 23 11.32 10.63 -15.01
C TYR A 23 10.24 11.53 -15.59
N GLU A 24 9.12 10.89 -15.94
CA GLU A 24 7.87 11.55 -16.26
C GLU A 24 6.91 11.43 -15.07
N LEU A 25 6.30 12.54 -14.69
CA LEU A 25 5.09 12.54 -13.89
C LEU A 25 3.92 12.17 -14.80
N VAL A 26 3.13 11.20 -14.38
CA VAL A 26 1.96 10.74 -15.12
C VAL A 26 0.75 10.73 -14.20
N TRP A 27 -0.34 11.36 -14.62
CA TRP A 27 -1.61 11.37 -13.89
C TRP A 27 -2.79 11.22 -14.84
N GLY A 28 -3.90 10.69 -14.35
CA GLY A 28 -5.13 10.49 -15.11
C GLY A 28 -6.28 10.08 -14.19
N GLN A 29 -7.46 9.84 -14.76
CA GLN A 29 -8.65 9.41 -14.03
C GLN A 29 -8.93 7.93 -14.28
N LYS A 30 -9.18 7.15 -13.23
CA LYS A 30 -9.67 5.77 -13.39
C LYS A 30 -11.16 5.83 -13.78
N ALA A 31 -11.48 5.31 -14.96
CA ALA A 31 -12.86 5.19 -15.42
C ALA A 31 -13.66 4.20 -14.56
N GLY A 32 -14.97 4.45 -14.44
CA GLY A 32 -15.89 3.67 -13.63
C GLY A 32 -16.23 4.33 -12.30
N GLN A 33 -17.01 3.64 -11.47
CA GLN A 33 -17.32 4.03 -10.10
C GLN A 33 -16.56 3.10 -9.16
N SER A 34 -15.74 3.66 -8.28
CA SER A 34 -15.21 2.88 -7.16
C SER A 34 -16.31 2.73 -6.11
N THR A 35 -16.46 1.52 -5.59
CA THR A 35 -17.17 1.36 -4.33
C THR A 35 -16.33 2.04 -3.26
N TYR A 36 -16.89 3.05 -2.58
CA TYR A 36 -16.23 3.64 -1.43
C TYR A 36 -16.14 2.58 -0.32
N ILE A 37 -14.93 2.12 -0.02
CA ILE A 37 -14.68 1.10 1.01
C ILE A 37 -14.30 1.70 2.37
N GLY A 38 -14.22 3.04 2.47
CA GLY A 38 -13.76 3.70 3.69
C GLY A 38 -12.26 3.56 3.95
N ALA A 39 -11.83 4.03 5.11
CA ALA A 39 -10.49 3.76 5.61
C ALA A 39 -10.47 2.34 6.21
N MET A 40 -9.53 1.51 5.75
CA MET A 40 -9.31 0.17 6.30
C MET A 40 -8.15 0.25 7.30
N PRO A 41 -8.32 -0.24 8.55
CA PRO A 41 -7.22 -0.33 9.51
C PRO A 41 -6.04 -1.10 8.91
N PRO A 42 -4.80 -0.66 9.09
CA PRO A 42 -3.71 -1.27 8.36
C PRO A 42 -3.46 -2.74 8.77
N HIS A 43 -3.89 -3.19 9.97
CA HIS A 43 -3.83 -4.60 10.38
C HIS A 43 -4.73 -5.50 9.53
N GLU A 44 -5.78 -4.95 8.91
CA GLU A 44 -6.69 -5.69 8.03
C GLU A 44 -6.12 -5.90 6.63
N VAL A 45 -5.15 -5.08 6.15
CA VAL A 45 -4.57 -5.18 4.79
C VAL A 45 -3.11 -5.62 4.77
N MET A 46 -2.40 -5.46 5.88
CA MET A 46 -0.97 -5.73 5.94
C MET A 46 -0.68 -7.22 5.86
N HIS A 47 0.28 -7.53 4.99
CA HIS A 47 0.89 -8.84 4.92
C HIS A 47 2.09 -8.88 5.85
N CYS A 48 2.26 -9.99 6.58
CA CYS A 48 3.44 -10.17 7.42
C CYS A 48 4.71 -10.11 6.55
N PRO A 49 5.69 -9.25 6.87
CA PRO A 49 6.90 -9.11 6.05
C PRO A 49 7.73 -10.39 6.00
N ARG A 50 7.59 -11.28 7.00
CA ARG A 50 8.32 -12.54 7.09
C ARG A 50 7.63 -13.69 6.35
N CYS A 51 6.35 -13.94 6.59
CA CYS A 51 5.64 -15.11 6.03
C CYS A 51 4.61 -14.76 4.95
N GLN A 52 4.41 -13.48 4.65
CA GLN A 52 3.48 -12.96 3.64
C GLN A 52 2.01 -13.36 3.89
N GLN A 53 1.66 -13.84 5.08
CA GLN A 53 0.28 -14.10 5.46
C GLN A 53 -0.38 -12.82 5.98
N GLN A 54 -1.63 -12.60 5.58
CA GLN A 54 -2.51 -11.53 6.07
C GLN A 54 -3.15 -11.95 7.38
N ALA A 55 -2.29 -12.12 8.40
CA ALA A 55 -2.65 -12.69 9.69
C ALA A 55 -2.05 -11.85 10.82
N ILE A 56 -2.15 -10.52 10.70
CA ILE A 56 -1.61 -9.56 11.66
C ILE A 56 -2.69 -9.25 12.69
N LEU A 57 -2.34 -9.37 13.97
CA LEU A 57 -3.14 -8.96 15.11
C LEU A 57 -2.58 -7.65 15.64
N ASP A 58 -3.48 -6.71 15.91
CA ASP A 58 -3.18 -5.43 16.55
C ASP A 58 -3.09 -5.65 18.07
N GLU A 59 -1.94 -5.34 18.66
CA GLU A 59 -1.74 -5.27 20.11
C GLU A 59 -1.25 -3.86 20.46
N ASP A 60 -1.65 -3.32 21.61
CA ASP A 60 -1.53 -1.89 21.96
C ASP A 60 -0.24 -1.17 21.51
N SER A 61 0.92 -1.84 21.59
CA SER A 61 2.22 -1.28 21.20
C SER A 61 2.96 -2.04 20.10
N ALA A 62 2.36 -3.09 19.54
CA ALA A 62 3.02 -3.94 18.56
C ALA A 62 2.02 -4.78 17.76
N TRP A 63 2.41 -5.15 16.56
CA TRP A 63 1.63 -6.03 15.72
C TRP A 63 2.24 -7.42 15.72
N ARG A 64 1.41 -8.43 15.96
CA ARG A 64 1.86 -9.82 15.98
C ARG A 64 1.25 -10.60 14.83
N CYS A 65 2.10 -11.23 14.02
CA CYS A 65 1.62 -12.20 13.05
C CYS A 65 1.19 -13.50 13.75
N SER A 66 -0.08 -13.91 13.64
CA SER A 66 -0.58 -15.16 14.24
C SER A 66 -0.07 -16.43 13.54
N ASN A 67 0.52 -16.32 12.35
CA ASN A 67 1.10 -17.46 11.63
C ASN A 67 2.56 -17.74 12.03
N CYS A 68 3.43 -16.73 12.03
CA CYS A 68 4.86 -16.92 12.28
C CYS A 68 5.37 -16.24 13.57
N ASN A 69 4.45 -15.69 14.37
CA ASN A 69 4.71 -14.99 15.64
C ASN A 69 5.69 -13.82 15.54
N LEU A 70 5.94 -13.29 14.34
CA LEU A 70 6.75 -12.08 14.17
C LEU A 70 6.08 -10.92 14.90
N VAL A 71 6.86 -10.19 15.70
CA VAL A 71 6.40 -8.98 16.38
C VAL A 71 6.99 -7.76 15.66
N VAL A 72 6.11 -6.88 15.21
CA VAL A 72 6.44 -5.61 14.55
C VAL A 72 6.09 -4.46 15.50
N PRO A 73 7.06 -3.73 16.05
CA PRO A 73 6.76 -2.66 16.98
C PRO A 73 6.02 -1.50 16.30
N CYS A 74 5.13 -0.85 17.05
CA CYS A 74 4.47 0.38 16.65
C CYS A 74 5.02 1.54 17.50
N GLY A 75 5.50 2.59 16.84
CA GLY A 75 5.96 3.81 17.51
C GLY A 75 4.81 4.56 18.18
N THR A 76 5.13 5.44 19.13
CA THR A 76 4.12 6.29 19.81
C THR A 76 3.42 7.27 18.87
N ASP A 77 3.98 7.47 17.68
CA ASP A 77 3.42 8.26 16.57
C ASP A 77 2.49 7.44 15.65
N GLY A 78 2.26 6.16 15.97
CA GLY A 78 1.45 5.25 15.15
C GLY A 78 2.19 4.67 13.95
N VAL A 79 3.52 4.87 13.84
CA VAL A 79 4.31 4.32 12.73
C VAL A 79 4.69 2.86 13.01
N ILE A 80 4.37 1.99 12.06
CA ILE A 80 4.68 0.56 12.14
C ILE A 80 6.12 0.33 11.66
N GLU A 81 7.00 -0.13 12.55
CA GLU A 81 8.43 -0.22 12.30
C GLU A 81 8.84 -1.59 11.75
N VAL A 82 8.42 -1.89 10.52
CA VAL A 82 8.66 -3.17 9.83
C VAL A 82 10.13 -3.61 9.84
N MET A 83 11.05 -2.66 9.68
CA MET A 83 12.50 -2.94 9.66
C MET A 83 13.09 -3.26 11.04
N ARG A 84 12.33 -3.06 12.12
CA ARG A 84 12.74 -3.38 13.50
C ARG A 84 12.03 -4.62 14.04
N ALA A 85 11.30 -5.34 13.19
CA ALA A 85 10.56 -6.53 13.57
C ALA A 85 11.50 -7.64 14.09
N LYS A 86 11.09 -8.32 15.17
CA LYS A 86 11.82 -9.43 15.80
C LYS A 86 10.99 -10.70 15.80
#